data_AF-A0A0A2HWC2-F1
#
_entry.id   AF-A0A0A2HWC2-F1
#
_cell.length_a   1.000
_cell.length_b   1.000
_cell.length_c   1.000
_cell.angle_alpha   90.00
_cell.angle_beta   90.00
_cell.angle_gamma   90.00
#
_symmetry.space_group_name_H-M   'P 1'
#
loop_
_entity.id
_entity.type
_entity.pdbx_description
1 polymer ?
#
loop_
_entity_poly.entity_id
_entity_poly.type
_entity_poly.pdbx_seq_one_letter_code
_entity_poly.pdbx_strand_id
1 'polypeptide(L)' 'MSIRHLALDLYRAQQKVDKLEKALAAALPREPAPLEEELRVARAELRMLRKMLDGEKESGLSRGRSLFSVKK' A
#
# COMPACT_ATOMS: atom_id res chain seq x y z
N MET A 1 -10.23 10.47 0.18
CA MET A 1 -8.89 10.61 -0.44
C MET A 1 -9.03 10.47 -1.95
N SER A 2 -8.25 11.18 -2.76
CA SER A 2 -8.19 10.89 -4.20
C SER A 2 -7.29 9.68 -4.44
N ILE A 3 -7.60 8.86 -5.45
CA ILE A 3 -6.72 7.76 -5.93
C ILE A 3 -5.27 8.21 -6.12
N ARG A 4 -5.05 9.46 -6.57
CA ARG A 4 -3.69 10.02 -6.71
C ARG A 4 -2.94 10.11 -5.38
N HIS A 5 -3.61 10.52 -4.31
CA HIS A 5 -3.00 10.61 -2.98
C HIS A 5 -2.68 9.20 -2.46
N LEU A 6 -3.59 8.23 -2.63
CA LEU A 6 -3.34 6.83 -2.27
C LEU A 6 -2.13 6.24 -3.02
N ALA A 7 -1.97 6.55 -4.30
CA ALA A 7 -0.81 6.09 -5.07
C ALA A 7 0.51 6.67 -4.54
N LEU A 8 0.51 7.96 -4.14
CA LEU A 8 1.68 8.60 -3.55
C LEU A 8 2.03 8.00 -2.18
N ASP A 9 1.02 7.75 -1.35
CA ASP A 9 1.23 7.15 -0.03
C ASP A 9 1.70 5.70 -0.16
N LEU A 10 1.15 4.93 -1.10
CA LEU A 10 1.63 3.57 -1.43
C LEU A 10 3.11 3.59 -1.82
N TYR A 11 3.52 4.55 -2.66
CA TYR A 11 4.92 4.70 -3.07
C TYR A 11 5.83 5.02 -1.88
N ARG A 12 5.42 5.93 -1.00
CA ARG A 12 6.18 6.29 0.21
C ARG A 12 6.32 5.10 1.16
N ALA A 13 5.23 4.36 1.38
CA ALA A 13 5.24 3.15 2.20
C ALA A 13 6.17 2.09 1.62
N GLN A 14 6.17 1.90 0.30
CA GLN A 14 7.09 0.98 -0.37
C GLN A 14 8.55 1.41 -0.16
N GLN A 15 8.88 2.68 -0.37
CA GLN A 15 10.24 3.18 -0.13
C GLN A 15 10.71 2.98 1.31
N LYS A 16 9.80 3.11 2.29
CA LYS A 16 10.11 2.87 3.70
C LYS A 16 10.45 1.40 3.96
N VAL A 17 9.66 0.47 3.41
CA VAL A 17 9.95 -0.97 3.46
C VAL A 17 11.33 -1.25 2.85
N ASP A 18 11.60 -0.75 1.64
CA ASP A 18 12.87 -1.00 0.96
C ASP A 18 14.08 -0.48 1.75
N LYS A 19 13.94 0.68 2.42
CA LYS A 19 14.99 1.25 3.27
C LYS A 19 15.24 0.39 4.50
N LEU A 20 14.17 -0.07 5.17
CA LEU A 20 14.27 -0.91 6.36
C LEU A 20 14.84 -2.29 6.02
N GLU A 21 14.46 -2.89 4.89
CA GLU A 21 15.03 -4.15 4.41
C GLU A 21 16.53 -4.04 4.14
N LYS A 22 16.96 -2.94 3.51
CA LYS A 22 18.40 -2.66 3.30
C LYS A 22 19.14 -2.46 4.61
N ALA A 23 18.56 -1.71 5.55
CA ALA A 23 19.16 -1.46 6.85
C ALA A 23 19.31 -2.77 7.65
N LEU A 24 18.31 -3.64 7.59
CA LEU A 24 18.31 -4.94 8.26
C LEU A 24 19.29 -5.91 7.61
N ALA A 25 19.41 -5.90 6.28
CA ALA A 25 20.42 -6.69 5.57
C ALA A 25 21.86 -6.22 5.85
N ALA A 26 22.05 -4.92 6.14
CA ALA A 26 23.35 -4.35 6.50
C ALA A 26 23.66 -4.43 8.01
N ALA A 27 22.66 -4.66 8.85
CA ALA A 27 22.83 -4.76 10.29
C ALA A 27 23.57 -6.06 10.65
N LEU A 28 24.64 -5.93 11.44
CA LEU A 28 25.31 -7.08 12.06
C LEU A 28 24.32 -7.84 12.97
N PRO A 29 24.51 -9.15 13.17
CA PRO A 29 23.54 -10.05 13.83
C PRO A 29 23.28 -9.76 15.32
N ARG A 30 23.79 -8.66 15.87
CA ARG A 30 23.77 -8.44 17.31
C ARG A 30 22.43 -7.94 17.83
N GLU A 31 21.69 -7.08 17.12
CA GLU A 31 20.34 -6.64 17.57
C GLU A 31 19.44 -6.12 16.42
N PRO A 32 18.87 -6.99 15.56
CA PRO A 32 17.92 -6.56 14.52
C PRO A 32 16.49 -6.31 15.03
N ALA A 33 16.18 -6.65 16.29
CA ALA A 33 14.82 -6.64 16.85
C ALA A 33 14.01 -5.33 16.63
N PRO A 34 14.56 -4.11 16.84
CA PRO A 34 13.78 -2.89 16.61
C PRO A 34 13.53 -2.64 15.12
N LEU A 35 14.50 -2.94 14.24
CA LEU A 35 14.37 -2.81 12.79
C LEU A 35 13.35 -3.80 12.21
N GLU A 36 13.29 -5.01 12.77
CA GLU A 36 12.30 -6.03 12.41
C GLU A 36 10.88 -5.59 12.72
N GLU A 37 10.64 -5.01 13.90
CA GLU A 37 9.30 -4.52 14.27
C GLU A 37 8.89 -3.32 13.40
N GLU A 38 9.80 -2.38 13.14
CA GLU A 38 9.55 -1.27 12.23
C GLU A 38 9.21 -1.76 10.81
N LEU A 39 9.94 -2.77 10.32
CA LEU A 39 9.68 -3.40 9.03
C LEU A 39 8.31 -4.09 9.02
N ARG A 40 7.92 -4.76 10.11
CA ARG A 40 6.62 -5.41 10.25
C ARG A 40 5.48 -4.39 10.13
N VAL A 41 5.59 -3.26 10.82
CA VAL A 41 4.62 -2.17 10.78
C VAL A 41 4.55 -1.54 9.38
N ALA A 42 5.71 -1.23 8.77
CA ALA A 42 5.76 -0.65 7.43
C ALA A 42 5.13 -1.57 6.37
N ARG A 43 5.34 -2.88 6.47
CA ARG A 43 4.69 -3.87 5.60
C ARG A 43 3.18 -3.94 5.82
N ALA A 44 2.72 -3.79 7.06
CA ALA A 44 1.28 -3.75 7.37
C ALA A 44 0.60 -2.51 6.75
N GLU A 45 1.25 -1.35 6.88
CA GLU A 45 0.81 -0.09 6.27
C GLU A 45 0.72 -0.20 4.73
N LEU A 46 1.78 -0.72 4.09
CA LEU A 46 1.80 -0.97 2.65
C LEU A 46 0.64 -1.88 2.20
N ARG A 47 0.38 -2.97 2.94
CA ARG A 47 -0.74 -3.87 2.64
C ARG A 47 -2.10 -3.17 2.79
N MET A 48 -2.29 -2.32 3.79
CA MET A 48 -3.53 -1.57 3.96
C MET A 48 -3.74 -0.60 2.80
N LEU A 49 -2.72 0.18 2.44
CA LEU A 49 -2.79 1.12 1.33
C LEU A 49 -3.07 0.42 0.00
N ARG A 50 -2.50 -0.77 -0.22
CA ARG A 50 -2.79 -1.61 -1.40
C ARG A 50 -4.26 -2.00 -1.46
N LYS A 51 -4.81 -2.50 -0.34
CA LYS A 51 -6.24 -2.87 -0.24
C LYS A 51 -7.16 -1.67 -0.49
N MET A 52 -6.83 -0.50 0.07
CA MET A 52 -7.60 0.72 -0.14
C MET A 52 -7.56 1.17 -1.60
N LEU A 53 -6.38 1.15 -2.23
CA LEU A 53 -6.23 1.51 -3.64
C LEU A 53 -7.02 0.55 -4.55
N ASP A 54 -6.98 -0.75 -4.28
CA ASP A 54 -7.68 -1.73 -5.08
C ASP A 54 -9.21 -1.66 -4.88
N GLY A 55 -9.68 -1.40 -3.65
CA GLY A 55 -11.11 -1.12 -3.39
C GLY A 55 -11.61 0.18 -4.03
N GLU A 56 -10.80 1.23 -4.06
CA GLU A 56 -11.13 2.48 -4.75
C GLU A 56 -11.19 2.30 -6.29
N LYS A 57 -10.33 1.46 -6.87
CA LYS A 57 -10.42 1.09 -8.30
C LYS A 57 -11.72 0.34 -8.58
N GLU A 58 -12.09 -0.61 -7.72
CA GLU A 58 -13.32 -1.40 -7.88
C GLU A 58 -14.58 -0.53 -7.75
N SER A 59 -14.60 0.39 -6.78
CA SER A 59 -15.72 1.32 -6.59
C SER A 59 -15.84 2.36 -7.73
N GLY A 60 -14.71 2.73 -8.36
CA GLY A 60 -14.67 3.57 -9.56
C GLY A 60 -15.15 2.84 -10.82
N LEU A 61 -14.72 1.60 -11.01
CA LEU A 61 -15.12 0.75 -12.15
C LEU A 61 -16.61 0.39 -12.11
N SER A 62 -17.15 0.17 -10.91
CA SER A 62 -18.57 -0.17 -10.71
C SER A 62 -19.51 1.00 -10.99
N ARG A 63 -19.07 2.24 -10.72
CA ARG A 63 -19.84 3.46 -11.03
C ARG A 63 -19.92 3.79 -12.53
N GLY A 64 -19.02 3.24 -13.35
CA GLY A 64 -19.00 3.46 -14.80
C GLY A 64 -19.92 2.53 -15.62
N ARG A 65 -20.56 1.53 -15.01
CA ARG A 65 -21.32 0.48 -15.72
C ARG A 65 -22.84 0.55 -15.61
N SER A 66 -23.40 1.67 -15.13
CA SER A 66 -24.85 1.87 -15.03
C SER A 66 -25.34 3.01 -15.93
N LEU A 67 -25.22 2.87 -17.26
CA LEU A 67 -25.89 3.78 -18.20
C LEU A 67 -26.56 3.12 -19.41
N PHE A 68 -26.66 1.78 -19.47
CA PHE A 68 -27.41 1.12 -20.54
C PHE A 68 -28.28 -0.02 -19.98
N SER A 69 -29.37 0.35 -19.29
CA SER A 69 -30.57 -0.50 -19.30
C SER A 69 -31.58 0.18 -20.21
N VAL A 70 -31.58 -0.28 -21.46
CA VAL A 70 -32.47 0.12 -22.53
C VAL A 70 -33.90 -0.26 -22.13
N LYS A 71 -34.77 0.75 -22.06
CA LYS A 71 -36.22 0.61 -22.02
C LYS A 71 -36.68 -0.28 -23.18
N LYS A 72 -37.44 -1.33 -22.89
CA LYS A 72 -38.26 -2.04 -23.88
C LYS A 72 -39.67 -2.19 -23.34
#